data_AF-A0A644WWW6-F1
#
_entry.id   AF-A0A644WWW6-F1
#
_cell.length_a   1.000
_cell.length_b   1.000
_cell.length_c   1.000
_cell.angle_alpha   90.00
_cell.angle_beta   90.00
_cell.angle_gamma   90.00
#
_symmetry.space_group_name_H-M   'P 1'
#
loop_
_entity.id
_entity.type
_entity.pdbx_description
1 polymer ?
#
loop_
_entity_poly.entity_id
_entity_poly.type
_entity_poly.pdbx_seq_one_letter_code
_entity_poly.pdbx_strand_id
1 'polypeptide(L)' 'MKYNFYGYRDIQQEEPAAYCSICQGEIYQCDECYLISGEQVCERCVADFEKENRYSIYGYELYDYFNTYGGLDDIE' A
#
# COMPACT_ATOMS: atom_id res chain seq x y z
N MET A 1 21.78 40.65 -7.71
CA MET A 1 20.77 39.58 -7.65
C MET A 1 20.98 38.84 -6.33
N LYS A 2 19.99 38.84 -5.44
CA LYS A 2 20.07 38.11 -4.18
C LYS A 2 19.73 36.64 -4.48
N TYR A 3 20.72 35.77 -4.40
CA TYR A 3 20.47 34.33 -4.42
C TYR A 3 19.78 33.98 -3.10
N ASN A 4 18.48 33.72 -3.15
CA ASN A 4 17.79 33.06 -2.04
C ASN A 4 18.35 31.64 -1.97
N PHE A 5 19.32 31.43 -1.09
CA PHE A 5 19.72 30.10 -0.65
C PHE A 5 18.50 29.50 0.05
N TYR A 6 17.67 28.76 -0.71
CA TYR A 6 16.69 27.87 -0.12
C TYR A 6 17.50 26.79 0.59
N GLY A 7 17.76 27.05 1.88
CA GLY A 7 18.42 26.10 2.76
C GLY A 7 17.74 24.75 2.62
N TYR A 8 18.54 23.71 2.48
CA TYR A 8 18.11 22.32 2.60
C TYR A 8 17.23 22.23 3.87
N ARG A 9 15.91 22.16 3.68
CA ARG A 9 14.98 21.99 4.80
C ARG A 9 15.23 20.61 5.35
N ASP A 10 15.45 20.54 6.66
CA ASP A 10 15.53 19.27 7.35
C ASP A 10 14.15 18.61 7.27
N ILE A 11 14.06 17.52 6.51
CA ILE A 11 12.83 16.75 6.31
C ILE A 11 12.30 16.24 7.67
N GLN A 12 13.18 16.13 8.68
CA GLN A 12 12.84 15.72 10.04
C GLN A 12 12.13 16.81 10.87
N GLN A 13 11.97 18.03 10.35
CA GLN A 13 11.23 19.12 11.01
C GLN A 13 9.94 19.53 10.27
N GLU A 14 9.58 18.83 9.20
CA GLU A 14 8.36 19.11 8.46
C GLU A 14 7.14 18.59 9.23
N GLU A 15 6.09 19.40 9.33
CA GLU A 15 4.81 18.90 9.84
C GLU A 15 4.22 17.93 8.80
N PRO A 16 3.63 16.80 9.24
CA PRO A 16 2.97 15.90 8.31
C PRO A 16 1.87 16.63 7.54
N ALA A 17 1.83 16.42 6.23
CA ALA A 17 0.82 17.01 5.36
C ALA A 17 -0.56 16.38 5.61
N ALA A 18 -0.59 15.12 6.05
CA ALA A 18 -1.78 14.35 6.35
C ALA A 18 -1.48 13.19 7.29
N TYR A 19 -2.54 12.48 7.71
CA TYR A 19 -2.46 11.23 8.44
C TYR A 19 -3.29 10.16 7.75
N CYS A 20 -2.76 8.93 7.69
CA CYS A 20 -3.48 7.79 7.15
C CYS A 20 -4.72 7.46 7.99
N SER A 21 -5.89 7.38 7.37
CA SER A 21 -7.15 7.10 8.07
C SER A 21 -7.18 5.71 8.72
N ILE A 22 -6.39 4.75 8.22
CA ILE A 22 -6.32 3.37 8.74
C ILE A 22 -5.34 3.23 9.90
N CYS A 23 -4.06 3.58 9.68
CA CYS A 23 -3.00 3.35 10.67
C CYS A 23 -2.60 4.60 11.48
N GLN A 24 -3.18 5.76 11.18
CA GLN A 24 -2.82 7.07 11.75
C GLN A 24 -1.34 7.44 11.55
N GLY A 25 -0.67 6.77 10.62
CA GLY A 25 0.70 7.09 10.23
C GLY A 25 0.77 8.44 9.51
N GLU A 26 1.86 9.15 9.76
CA GLU A 26 2.18 10.43 9.11
C GLU A 26 2.40 10.25 7.61
N ILE A 27 1.91 11.22 6.83
CA ILE A 27 2.10 11.31 5.38
C ILE A 27 2.68 12.69 5.09
N TYR A 28 3.88 12.74 4.51
CA TYR A 28 4.60 13.96 4.18
C TYR A 28 4.32 14.40 2.74
N GLN A 29 4.71 15.62 2.38
CA GLN A 29 4.34 16.25 1.09
C GLN A 29 4.79 15.45 -0.15
N CYS A 30 5.87 14.66 -0.02
CA CYS A 30 6.43 13.85 -1.09
C CYS A 30 6.07 12.36 -0.99
N ASP A 31 5.27 11.96 0.00
CA ASP A 31 4.87 10.57 0.18
C ASP A 31 3.73 10.22 -0.77
N GLU A 32 3.76 8.99 -1.30
CA GLU A 32 2.64 8.46 -2.06
C GLU A 32 1.48 8.12 -1.11
N CYS A 33 0.29 8.64 -1.44
CA CYS A 33 -0.94 8.29 -0.75
C CYS A 33 -2.12 8.18 -1.73
N TYR A 34 -3.15 7.49 -1.28
CA TYR A 34 -4.31 7.11 -2.08
C TYR A 34 -5.57 7.69 -1.45
N LEU A 35 -6.47 8.20 -2.29
CA LEU A 35 -7.79 8.65 -1.87
C LEU A 35 -8.80 7.53 -2.13
N ILE A 36 -9.26 6.88 -1.07
CA ILE A 36 -10.21 5.75 -1.15
C ILE A 36 -11.48 6.17 -0.42
N SER A 37 -12.61 6.26 -1.14
CA SER A 37 -13.90 6.70 -0.58
C SER A 37 -13.87 8.05 0.14
N GLY A 38 -12.95 8.94 -0.24
CA GLY A 38 -12.75 10.24 0.41
C GLY A 38 -11.80 10.24 1.60
N GLU A 39 -11.26 9.08 1.98
CA GLU A 39 -10.28 8.92 3.05
C GLU A 39 -8.86 8.81 2.47
N GLN A 40 -7.88 9.41 3.15
CA GLN A 40 -6.48 9.35 2.76
C GLN A 40 -5.82 8.12 3.38
N VAL A 41 -5.24 7.27 2.54
CA VAL A 41 -4.64 6.00 2.94
C VAL A 41 -3.19 5.95 2.44
N CYS A 42 -2.26 5.59 3.31
CA CYS A 42 -0.86 5.42 2.93
C CYS A 42 -0.64 4.17 2.07
N GLU A 43 0.40 4.18 1.25
CA GLU A 43 0.77 3.07 0.36
C GLU A 43 0.81 1.71 1.06
N ARG A 44 1.40 1.64 2.27
CA ARG A 44 1.48 0.40 3.04
C ARG A 44 0.11 -0.22 3.31
N CYS A 45 -0.84 0.58 3.79
CA CYS A 45 -2.18 0.07 4.09
C CYS A 45 -2.93 -0.36 2.82
N VAL A 46 -2.68 0.30 1.68
CA VAL A 46 -3.21 -0.15 0.38
C VAL A 46 -2.59 -1.47 -0.04
N ALA A 47 -1.27 -1.63 0.07
CA ALA A 47 -0.57 -2.87 -0.26
C ALA A 47 -1.04 -4.05 0.62
N ASP A 48 -1.25 -3.81 1.91
CA ASP A 48 -1.79 -4.81 2.83
C ASP A 48 -3.22 -5.22 2.43
N PHE A 49 -4.07 -4.24 2.11
CA PHE A 49 -5.43 -4.51 1.61
C PHE A 49 -5.42 -5.29 0.29
N GLU A 50 -4.56 -4.93 -0.66
CA GLU A 50 -4.43 -5.68 -1.91
C GLU A 50 -3.95 -7.12 -1.66
N LYS A 51 -3.01 -7.31 -0.74
CA LYS A 51 -2.50 -8.64 -0.39
C LYS A 51 -3.62 -9.50 0.21
N GLU A 52 -4.37 -8.99 1.16
CA GLU A 52 -5.53 -9.68 1.75
C GLU A 52 -6.61 -10.01 0.70
N ASN A 53 -6.92 -9.07 -0.19
CA ASN A 53 -7.91 -9.30 -1.24
C ASN A 53 -7.41 -10.25 -2.32
N ARG A 54 -6.13 -10.24 -2.68
CA ARG A 54 -5.54 -11.24 -3.59
C ARG A 54 -5.59 -12.63 -2.97
N TYR A 55 -5.33 -12.80 -1.68
CA TYR A 55 -5.53 -14.10 -1.02
C TYR A 55 -6.99 -14.51 -0.97
N SER A 56 -7.91 -13.55 -0.96
CA SER A 56 -9.32 -13.88 -1.16
C SER A 56 -9.51 -14.38 -2.60
N ILE A 57 -9.22 -13.59 -3.64
CA ILE A 57 -9.51 -13.93 -5.04
C ILE A 57 -8.81 -15.23 -5.50
N TYR A 58 -7.54 -15.38 -5.17
CA TYR A 58 -6.79 -16.59 -5.49
C TYR A 58 -7.07 -17.75 -4.53
N GLY A 59 -7.61 -17.52 -3.33
CA GLY A 59 -7.90 -18.57 -2.35
C GLY A 59 -9.05 -19.48 -2.77
N TYR A 60 -10.06 -18.92 -3.45
CA TYR A 60 -11.17 -19.70 -4.01
C TYR A 60 -10.91 -20.15 -5.44
N GLU A 61 -10.21 -19.37 -6.27
CA GLU A 61 -9.90 -19.77 -7.66
C GLU A 61 -8.78 -20.81 -7.75
N LEU A 62 -7.78 -20.83 -6.85
CA LEU A 62 -6.76 -21.90 -6.84
C LEU A 62 -7.28 -23.20 -6.25
N TYR A 63 -8.17 -23.16 -5.25
CA TYR A 63 -8.75 -24.39 -4.69
C TYR A 63 -9.62 -25.11 -5.75
N ASP A 64 -10.41 -24.37 -6.52
CA ASP A 64 -11.16 -24.93 -7.64
C ASP A 64 -10.24 -25.32 -8.81
N TYR A 65 -9.19 -24.57 -9.15
CA TYR A 65 -8.25 -24.97 -10.19
C TYR A 65 -7.47 -26.25 -9.84
N PHE A 66 -6.98 -26.38 -8.60
CA PHE A 66 -6.30 -27.59 -8.12
C PHE A 66 -7.27 -28.79 -8.00
N ASN A 67 -8.49 -28.59 -7.49
CA ASN A 67 -9.48 -29.67 -7.41
C ASN A 67 -10.07 -30.07 -8.77
N THR A 68 -10.15 -29.15 -9.73
CA THR A 68 -10.74 -29.41 -11.06
C THR A 68 -9.71 -29.92 -12.07
N TYR A 69 -8.43 -29.54 -11.95
CA TYR A 69 -7.40 -29.84 -12.97
C TYR A 69 -6.07 -30.42 -12.44
N GLY A 70 -5.90 -30.66 -11.14
CA GLY A 70 -4.60 -31.05 -10.60
C GLY A 70 -4.68 -31.94 -9.37
N GLY A 71 -5.27 -33.13 -9.53
CA GLY A 71 -5.02 -34.24 -8.62
C GLY A 71 -3.52 -34.49 -8.51
N LEU A 72 -2.97 -34.45 -7.30
CA LEU A 72 -1.60 -34.84 -6.98
C LEU A 72 -1.49 -36.38 -6.95
N ASP A 73 -1.95 -37.03 -7.99
CA ASP A 73 -1.55 -38.40 -8.32
C ASP A 73 -0.56 -38.23 -9.48
N ASP A 74 0.65 -38.78 -9.36
CA ASP A 74 1.78 -38.71 -10.31
C ASP A 74 2.88 -37.67 -9.97
N ILE A 75 3.37 -37.70 -8.72
CA ILE A 75 4.80 -37.47 -8.48
C ILE A 75 5.43 -38.86 -8.28
N GLU A 76 6.04 -39.38 -9.35
CA GLU A 76 6.91 -40.57 -9.33
C GLU A 76 8.32 -40.21 -8.86
#